data_AF-A0A090MHF5-F1
#
_entry.id   AF-A0A090MHF5-F1
#
_cell.length_a   1.000
_cell.length_b   1.000
_cell.length_c   1.000
_cell.angle_alpha   90.00
_cell.angle_beta   90.00
_cell.angle_gamma   90.00
#
_symmetry.space_group_name_H-M   'P 1'
#
loop_
_entity.id
_entity.type
_entity.pdbx_description
1 polymer ?
#
loop_
_entity_poly.entity_id
_entity_poly.type
_entity_poly.pdbx_seq_one_letter_code
_entity_poly.pdbx_strand_id
1 'polypeptide(L)'
;MRDTMQATDPSRLTNVSRLASLLLLALIPGMTGCLVIEKRSWVLVIPPDSKEIRMYYVLEGLSVEKQKGPNGPYSDLEKAKKQITELKEPDSILYFTFLSVFGTRGDSPLNDKFRVALPEVFGTGGLLEFCRFEDLRFYQDEKRKRPLCADRRVMVTDREEFAKNLNKLISRLLADDLRGDADELRDQLARSKSSLDANRKDGDDSFGGGLGLGMGPLNKTTAALLEICTQFDNDSIKKLQTAAKDGFKWVRFERETIRLVLPATPDCAKRIARDIKTAERIKEMQELVTPSDIEASDEGVVIVLGKKGEPIRLTHTDSRPHDPECEKRLIDFAGAPKPALIDDKPASADKLIEQFIAESKKKAKP
;
A
#
# COMPACT_ATOMS: atom_id res chain seq x y z
N MET A 1 35.14 31.46 -3.05
CA MET A 1 34.01 30.92 -2.26
C MET A 1 32.71 31.51 -2.77
N ARG A 2 32.02 30.78 -3.65
CA ARG A 2 30.57 30.90 -3.90
C ARG A 2 30.14 29.53 -4.39
N ASP A 3 29.41 28.85 -3.52
CA ASP A 3 28.99 27.47 -3.65
C ASP A 3 28.06 27.29 -4.84
N THR A 4 28.38 26.28 -5.64
CA THR A 4 27.53 25.81 -6.73
C THR A 4 26.46 24.93 -6.10
N MET A 5 25.25 25.47 -5.91
CA MET A 5 24.08 24.64 -5.63
C MET A 5 23.85 23.72 -6.83
N GLN A 6 24.19 22.43 -6.67
CA GLN A 6 23.76 21.38 -7.59
C GLN A 6 22.25 21.24 -7.48
N ALA A 7 21.53 21.65 -8.52
CA ALA A 7 20.14 21.28 -8.70
C ALA A 7 20.07 19.75 -8.84
N THR A 8 19.54 19.08 -7.82
CA THR A 8 19.15 17.68 -7.91
C THR A 8 18.05 17.54 -8.95
N ASP A 9 18.38 16.94 -10.08
CA ASP A 9 17.47 16.62 -11.18
C ASP A 9 16.27 15.79 -10.66
N PRO A 10 15.04 16.34 -10.64
CA PRO A 10 13.87 15.68 -10.07
C PRO A 10 13.44 14.42 -10.84
N SER A 11 13.94 14.22 -12.06
CA SER A 11 13.67 13.02 -12.85
C SER A 11 14.42 11.76 -12.37
N ARG A 12 15.43 11.93 -11.51
CA ARG A 12 16.33 10.83 -11.08
C ARG A 12 15.92 10.17 -9.76
N LEU A 13 15.11 10.85 -8.93
CA LEU A 13 14.55 10.31 -7.69
C LEU A 13 13.29 9.45 -7.93
N THR A 14 12.64 9.60 -9.09
CA THR A 14 11.40 8.90 -9.44
C THR A 14 11.54 7.43 -9.79
N ASN A 15 12.76 6.93 -10.06
CA ASN A 15 12.95 5.55 -10.53
C ASN A 15 13.22 4.55 -9.40
N VAL A 16 13.73 5.00 -8.25
CA VAL A 16 14.17 4.08 -7.19
C VAL A 16 13.12 3.85 -6.09
N SER A 17 12.13 4.73 -5.94
CA SER A 17 10.97 4.43 -5.09
C SER A 17 10.13 3.27 -5.64
N ARG A 18 10.20 3.03 -6.96
CA ARG A 18 9.35 2.07 -7.68
C ARG A 18 9.70 0.61 -7.45
N LEU A 19 10.95 0.28 -7.12
CA LEU A 19 11.34 -1.09 -6.76
C LEU A 19 10.73 -1.52 -5.40
N ALA A 20 10.67 -0.57 -4.46
CA ALA A 20 9.99 -0.74 -3.18
C ALA A 20 8.47 -0.63 -3.31
N SER A 21 7.97 0.15 -4.28
CA SER A 21 6.54 0.24 -4.64
C SER A 21 5.89 -1.10 -5.02
N LEU A 22 6.68 -2.09 -5.41
CA LEU A 22 6.21 -3.41 -5.86
C LEU A 22 5.76 -4.35 -4.75
N LEU A 23 6.33 -4.20 -3.56
CA LEU A 23 5.87 -4.91 -2.37
C LEU A 23 4.80 -4.06 -1.65
N LEU A 24 4.84 -2.75 -1.88
CA LEU A 24 3.82 -1.79 -1.48
C LEU A 24 2.47 -1.99 -2.18
N LEU A 25 2.40 -2.69 -3.31
CA LEU A 25 1.14 -3.09 -3.97
C LEU A 25 0.22 -3.93 -3.06
N ALA A 26 0.80 -4.64 -2.09
CA ALA A 26 0.05 -5.35 -1.04
C ALA A 26 -0.38 -4.43 0.13
N LEU A 27 0.11 -3.18 0.17
CA LEU A 27 0.11 -2.26 1.32
C LEU A 27 -0.60 -0.93 1.07
N ILE A 28 -1.65 -0.99 0.26
CA ILE A 28 -2.16 0.10 -0.53
C ILE A 28 -3.16 1.10 0.15
N PRO A 29 -3.14 1.40 1.48
CA PRO A 29 -3.83 2.61 1.98
C PRO A 29 -2.88 3.64 2.58
N GLY A 30 -2.07 4.28 1.74
CA GLY A 30 -1.22 5.39 2.21
C GLY A 30 -1.83 6.76 2.01
N MET A 31 -2.31 7.03 0.79
CA MET A 31 -2.45 8.42 0.39
C MET A 31 -3.86 8.93 0.61
N THR A 32 -3.97 10.02 1.36
CA THR A 32 -5.13 10.88 1.31
C THR A 32 -4.63 12.31 1.21
N GLY A 33 -5.10 13.03 0.20
CA GLY A 33 -4.76 14.44 0.00
C GLY A 33 -5.32 15.31 1.13
N CYS A 34 -6.35 16.10 0.84
CA CYS A 34 -6.98 16.99 1.82
C CYS A 34 -7.92 16.26 2.79
N LEU A 35 -8.43 15.08 2.41
CA LEU A 35 -9.09 14.18 3.35
C LEU A 35 -8.02 13.61 4.29
N VAL A 36 -8.21 13.70 5.60
CA VAL A 36 -7.39 13.00 6.61
C VAL A 36 -8.22 11.82 7.10
N ILE A 37 -7.62 10.64 7.17
CA ILE A 37 -8.27 9.45 7.73
C ILE A 37 -7.45 9.04 8.94
N GLU A 38 -8.00 9.22 10.14
CA GLU A 38 -7.31 8.95 11.40
C GLU A 38 -6.68 7.57 11.43
N LYS A 39 -7.43 6.53 11.07
CA LYS A 39 -6.91 5.17 11.04
C LYS A 39 -7.50 4.39 9.87
N ARG A 40 -6.62 3.70 9.14
CA ARG A 40 -6.94 2.85 7.99
C ARG A 40 -6.61 1.42 8.38
N SER A 41 -7.59 0.53 8.31
CA SER A 41 -7.45 -0.89 8.67
C SER A 41 -7.89 -1.75 7.49
N TRP A 42 -6.99 -2.58 6.96
CA TRP A 42 -7.28 -3.53 5.90
C TRP A 42 -7.06 -4.94 6.43
N VAL A 43 -8.07 -5.80 6.29
CA VAL A 43 -8.04 -7.14 6.86
C VAL A 43 -8.26 -8.13 5.74
N LEU A 44 -7.26 -8.97 5.48
CA LEU A 44 -7.33 -10.04 4.51
C LEU A 44 -7.49 -11.38 5.21
N VAL A 45 -8.47 -12.15 4.76
CA VAL A 45 -8.69 -13.54 5.15
C VAL A 45 -8.53 -14.39 3.90
N ILE A 46 -7.57 -15.31 3.93
CA ILE A 46 -7.34 -16.29 2.88
C ILE A 46 -7.83 -17.63 3.42
N PRO A 47 -9.02 -18.11 3.03
CA PRO A 47 -9.49 -19.41 3.46
C PRO A 47 -8.62 -20.52 2.85
N PRO A 48 -8.27 -21.54 3.64
CA PRO A 48 -7.33 -22.58 3.23
C PRO A 48 -7.69 -23.25 1.90
N ASP A 49 -8.94 -23.69 1.80
CA ASP A 49 -9.44 -24.54 0.72
C ASP A 49 -10.36 -23.77 -0.23
N SER A 50 -10.20 -22.44 -0.29
CA SER A 50 -10.96 -21.57 -1.19
C SER A 50 -10.05 -20.92 -2.23
N LYS A 51 -10.61 -20.67 -3.41
CA LYS A 51 -10.02 -19.77 -4.41
C LYS A 51 -10.18 -18.30 -4.04
N GLU A 52 -11.03 -17.99 -3.07
CA GLU A 52 -11.33 -16.62 -2.70
C GLU A 52 -10.28 -16.02 -1.77
N ILE A 53 -10.09 -14.70 -1.86
CA ILE A 53 -9.49 -13.90 -0.79
C ILE A 53 -10.53 -12.89 -0.38
N ARG A 54 -10.80 -12.79 0.92
CA ARG A 54 -11.78 -11.83 1.45
C ARG A 54 -11.04 -10.71 2.12
N MET A 55 -11.42 -9.49 1.77
CA MET A 55 -10.78 -8.28 2.22
C MET A 55 -11.83 -7.36 2.83
N TYR A 56 -11.45 -6.68 3.91
CA TYR A 56 -12.30 -5.71 4.58
C TYR A 56 -11.52 -4.45 4.89
N TYR A 57 -12.05 -3.34 4.39
CA TYR A 57 -11.47 -2.02 4.46
C TYR A 57 -12.28 -1.23 5.47
N VAL A 58 -11.62 -0.68 6.48
CA VAL A 58 -12.23 0.19 7.47
C VAL A 58 -11.43 1.46 7.58
N LEU A 59 -12.11 2.59 7.41
CA LEU A 59 -11.58 3.95 7.45
C LEU A 59 -12.23 4.63 8.66
N GLU A 60 -11.42 4.92 9.67
CA GLU A 60 -11.88 5.50 10.93
C GLU A 60 -11.49 6.98 10.96
N GLY A 61 -12.42 7.85 11.37
CA GLY A 61 -12.15 9.27 11.58
C GLY A 61 -11.78 10.05 10.33
N LEU A 62 -12.70 10.09 9.35
CA LEU A 62 -12.60 10.92 8.16
C LEU A 62 -12.81 12.39 8.52
N SER A 63 -11.82 13.22 8.20
CA SER A 63 -11.80 14.66 8.49
C SER A 63 -11.13 15.44 7.35
N VAL A 64 -11.11 16.77 7.43
CA VAL A 64 -10.36 17.62 6.47
C VAL A 64 -9.04 18.04 7.12
N GLU A 65 -7.94 18.05 6.36
CA GLU A 65 -6.62 18.48 6.81
C GLU A 65 -6.64 19.95 7.26
N LYS A 66 -6.03 20.23 8.41
CA LYS A 66 -5.87 21.60 8.91
C LYS A 66 -4.69 22.27 8.23
N GLN A 67 -4.95 23.20 7.31
CA GLN A 67 -3.87 23.95 6.67
C GLN A 67 -3.12 24.88 7.63
N LYS A 68 -1.85 25.14 7.29
CA LYS A 68 -1.00 26.21 7.83
C LYS A 68 -0.77 27.37 6.83
N GLY A 69 -1.50 27.45 5.71
CA GLY A 69 -1.20 28.34 4.57
C GLY A 69 -2.26 29.44 4.28
N PRO A 70 -1.95 30.38 3.36
CA PRO A 70 -2.74 31.60 3.10
C PRO A 70 -4.04 31.40 2.29
N ASN A 71 -4.29 30.21 1.72
CA ASN A 71 -5.41 29.97 0.79
C ASN A 71 -6.75 29.63 1.46
N GLY A 72 -6.84 29.71 2.80
CA GLY A 72 -8.08 29.59 3.57
C GLY A 72 -8.70 28.17 3.60
N PRO A 73 -9.58 27.90 4.57
CA PRO A 73 -10.08 26.55 4.88
C PRO A 73 -11.06 25.95 3.85
N TYR A 74 -11.66 26.78 2.97
CA TYR A 74 -12.78 26.35 2.12
C TYR A 74 -12.39 25.57 0.85
N SER A 75 -11.17 25.74 0.33
CA SER A 75 -10.73 25.05 -0.89
C SER A 75 -10.50 23.54 -0.70
N ASP A 76 -10.29 23.11 0.55
CA ASP A 76 -9.97 21.73 0.89
C ASP A 76 -11.20 20.89 1.26
N LEU A 77 -12.30 21.53 1.71
CA LEU A 77 -13.57 20.84 1.90
C LEU A 77 -14.12 20.30 0.57
N GLU A 78 -14.10 21.09 -0.51
CA GLU A 78 -14.58 20.63 -1.82
C GLU A 78 -13.68 19.52 -2.40
N LYS A 79 -12.36 19.60 -2.18
CA LYS A 79 -11.44 18.51 -2.54
C LYS A 79 -11.70 17.25 -1.70
N ALA A 80 -11.95 17.39 -0.40
CA ALA A 80 -12.26 16.28 0.48
C ALA A 80 -13.60 15.63 0.10
N LYS A 81 -14.62 16.41 -0.24
CA LYS A 81 -15.90 15.92 -0.79
C LYS A 81 -15.68 15.17 -2.09
N LYS A 82 -14.89 15.72 -3.02
CA LYS A 82 -14.52 15.03 -4.26
C LYS A 82 -13.82 13.71 -3.97
N GLN A 83 -12.89 13.67 -3.01
CA GLN A 83 -12.21 12.44 -2.59
C GLN A 83 -13.19 11.43 -1.97
N ILE A 84 -14.17 11.86 -1.18
CA ILE A 84 -15.25 10.99 -0.68
C ILE A 84 -16.09 10.43 -1.81
N THR A 85 -16.44 11.23 -2.81
CA THR A 85 -17.15 10.77 -4.00
C THR A 85 -16.31 9.74 -4.76
N GLU A 86 -15.04 10.02 -5.00
CA GLU A 86 -14.11 9.09 -5.63
C GLU A 86 -14.04 7.78 -4.83
N LEU A 87 -13.92 7.83 -3.49
CA LEU A 87 -13.90 6.64 -2.63
C LEU A 87 -15.15 5.75 -2.77
N LYS A 88 -16.31 6.32 -3.14
CA LYS A 88 -17.53 5.53 -3.36
C LYS A 88 -17.47 4.68 -4.62
N GLU A 89 -16.63 5.03 -5.60
CA GLU A 89 -16.46 4.21 -6.79
C GLU A 89 -15.85 2.84 -6.42
N PRO A 90 -16.34 1.72 -6.99
CA PRO A 90 -15.93 0.37 -6.58
C PRO A 90 -14.41 0.14 -6.71
N ASP A 91 -13.82 0.61 -7.80
CA ASP A 91 -12.41 0.42 -8.17
C ASP A 91 -11.48 1.50 -7.60
N SER A 92 -12.02 2.59 -7.04
CA SER A 92 -11.22 3.75 -6.62
C SER A 92 -10.22 3.46 -5.52
N ILE A 93 -10.48 2.53 -4.60
CA ILE A 93 -9.52 2.24 -3.52
C ILE A 93 -8.24 1.61 -4.09
N LEU A 94 -8.37 0.77 -5.11
CA LEU A 94 -7.21 0.24 -5.83
C LEU A 94 -6.64 1.32 -6.76
N TYR A 95 -7.48 1.97 -7.56
CA TYR A 95 -7.08 2.98 -8.53
C TYR A 95 -6.38 4.21 -7.91
N PHE A 96 -6.99 4.79 -6.87
CA PHE A 96 -6.46 5.95 -6.14
C PHE A 96 -5.08 5.64 -5.61
N THR A 97 -4.87 4.41 -5.13
CA THR A 97 -3.59 4.00 -4.57
C THR A 97 -2.55 3.64 -5.63
N PHE A 98 -2.97 3.02 -6.73
CA PHE A 98 -2.09 2.80 -7.88
C PHE A 98 -1.60 4.12 -8.47
N LEU A 99 -2.47 5.09 -8.73
CA LEU A 99 -2.06 6.43 -9.19
C LEU A 99 -1.21 7.14 -8.14
N SER A 100 -1.49 6.93 -6.87
CA SER A 100 -0.76 7.43 -5.71
C SER A 100 0.71 6.98 -5.66
N VAL A 101 0.92 5.66 -5.84
CA VAL A 101 2.22 5.01 -5.70
C VAL A 101 3.05 5.13 -6.97
N PHE A 102 2.39 5.23 -8.13
CA PHE A 102 3.06 5.21 -9.44
C PHE A 102 2.90 6.49 -10.27
N GLY A 103 2.04 7.42 -9.85
CA GLY A 103 1.71 8.66 -10.55
C GLY A 103 1.94 9.90 -9.68
N THR A 104 2.99 10.64 -9.98
CA THR A 104 3.14 12.02 -9.50
C THR A 104 1.97 12.85 -10.04
N ARG A 105 1.14 13.42 -9.15
CA ARG A 105 0.12 14.42 -9.53
C ARG A 105 0.81 15.60 -10.23
N GLY A 106 0.51 15.78 -11.50
CA GLY A 106 1.01 16.85 -12.38
C GLY A 106 0.93 16.41 -13.84
N ASP A 107 1.01 17.35 -14.78
CA ASP A 107 1.07 17.09 -16.24
C ASP A 107 2.41 16.43 -16.63
N SER A 108 2.68 15.27 -16.04
CA SER A 108 3.83 14.44 -16.32
C SER A 108 3.51 13.52 -17.51
N PRO A 109 4.43 13.37 -18.49
CA PRO A 109 4.30 12.40 -19.59
C PRO A 109 4.07 10.95 -19.13
N LEU A 110 4.30 10.66 -17.84
CA LEU A 110 4.03 9.37 -17.22
C LEU A 110 2.52 9.13 -16.98
N ASN A 111 1.72 10.17 -16.75
CA ASN A 111 0.27 10.02 -16.60
C ASN A 111 -0.37 9.50 -17.89
N ASP A 112 0.19 9.84 -19.05
CA ASP A 112 -0.29 9.36 -20.34
C ASP A 112 0.05 7.88 -20.55
N LYS A 113 1.27 7.43 -20.18
CA LYS A 113 1.62 6.01 -20.23
C LYS A 113 0.79 5.15 -19.28
N PHE A 114 0.53 5.64 -18.06
CA PHE A 114 -0.36 4.95 -17.12
C PHE A 114 -1.81 4.96 -17.61
N ARG A 115 -2.34 6.08 -18.14
CA ARG A 115 -3.69 6.12 -18.72
C ARG A 115 -3.88 5.16 -19.89
N VAL A 116 -2.83 4.88 -20.67
CA VAL A 116 -2.87 3.89 -21.77
C VAL A 116 -2.77 2.45 -21.25
N ALA A 117 -2.00 2.19 -20.20
CA ALA A 117 -1.86 0.84 -19.61
C ALA A 117 -3.03 0.48 -18.66
N LEU A 118 -3.69 1.47 -18.07
CA LEU A 118 -4.76 1.30 -17.08
C LEU A 118 -5.95 0.47 -17.62
N PRO A 119 -6.45 0.67 -18.85
CA PRO A 119 -7.51 -0.19 -19.41
C PRO A 119 -7.08 -1.65 -19.62
N GLU A 120 -5.82 -1.94 -19.92
CA GLU A 120 -5.32 -3.33 -20.02
C GLU A 120 -5.19 -4.00 -18.64
N VAL A 121 -4.91 -3.20 -17.60
CA VAL A 121 -4.68 -3.68 -16.24
C VAL A 121 -5.99 -3.77 -15.44
N PHE A 122 -6.94 -2.87 -15.68
CA PHE A 122 -8.18 -2.70 -14.93
C PHE A 122 -9.46 -2.91 -15.77
N GLY A 123 -9.34 -3.12 -17.09
CA GLY A 123 -10.48 -3.45 -17.97
C GLY A 123 -10.84 -4.95 -17.98
N THR A 124 -11.71 -5.36 -18.92
CA THR A 124 -12.06 -6.77 -19.16
C THR A 124 -10.83 -7.61 -19.48
N GLY A 125 -10.58 -8.69 -18.73
CA GLY A 125 -9.33 -9.46 -18.75
C GLY A 125 -8.29 -9.03 -17.72
N GLY A 126 -8.53 -7.94 -16.99
CA GLY A 126 -7.60 -7.30 -16.05
C GLY A 126 -7.72 -7.78 -14.60
N LEU A 127 -6.91 -7.20 -13.71
CA LEU A 127 -6.82 -7.53 -12.29
C LEU A 127 -8.16 -7.38 -11.55
N LEU A 128 -8.98 -6.39 -11.93
CA LEU A 128 -10.29 -6.14 -11.30
C LEU A 128 -11.38 -7.12 -11.71
N GLU A 129 -11.22 -7.86 -12.80
CA GLU A 129 -12.23 -8.84 -13.23
C GLU A 129 -12.47 -9.89 -12.15
N PHE A 130 -11.40 -10.25 -11.43
CA PHE A 130 -11.40 -11.20 -10.32
C PHE A 130 -11.75 -10.55 -9.00
N CYS A 131 -12.10 -9.25 -8.97
CA CYS A 131 -12.52 -8.55 -7.77
C CYS A 131 -14.03 -8.31 -7.78
N ARG A 132 -14.65 -8.42 -6.61
CA ARG A 132 -16.01 -8.00 -6.32
C ARG A 132 -15.96 -7.00 -5.18
N PHE A 133 -16.56 -5.85 -5.38
CA PHE A 133 -16.59 -4.76 -4.43
C PHE A 133 -18.02 -4.60 -3.95
N GLU A 134 -18.22 -4.58 -2.63
CA GLU A 134 -19.46 -4.09 -2.06
C GLU A 134 -19.46 -2.55 -2.05
N ASP A 135 -20.63 -1.96 -1.88
CA ASP A 135 -20.75 -0.51 -1.73
C ASP A 135 -19.94 -0.02 -0.54
N LEU A 136 -19.32 1.16 -0.68
CA LEU A 136 -18.72 1.84 0.47
C LEU A 136 -19.84 2.36 1.36
N ARG A 137 -19.90 1.89 2.59
CA ARG A 137 -20.86 2.35 3.58
C ARG A 137 -20.20 3.34 4.52
N PHE A 138 -20.85 4.48 4.74
CA PHE A 138 -20.48 5.43 5.79
C PHE A 138 -21.26 5.12 7.07
N TYR A 139 -20.62 5.33 8.22
CA TYR A 139 -21.24 5.18 9.53
C TYR A 139 -20.64 6.18 10.53
N GLN A 140 -21.32 6.38 11.65
CA GLN A 140 -20.80 7.19 12.76
C GLN A 140 -20.33 6.32 13.93
N ASP A 141 -19.11 6.57 14.40
CA ASP A 141 -18.63 6.08 15.70
C ASP A 141 -18.55 7.26 16.68
N GLU A 142 -19.64 7.48 17.42
CA GLU A 142 -19.79 8.62 18.34
C GLU A 142 -18.76 8.64 19.48
N LYS A 143 -18.11 7.50 19.76
CA LYS A 143 -17.06 7.43 20.79
C LYS A 143 -15.75 8.06 20.33
N ARG A 144 -15.57 8.25 19.03
CA ARG A 144 -14.38 8.88 18.47
C ARG A 144 -14.47 10.39 18.52
N LYS A 145 -13.31 11.03 18.59
CA LYS A 145 -13.20 12.47 18.37
C LYS A 145 -13.64 12.87 16.97
N ARG A 146 -13.34 12.00 15.98
CA ARG A 146 -13.72 12.14 14.57
C ARG A 146 -14.74 11.05 14.24
N PRO A 147 -16.04 11.36 14.24
CA PRO A 147 -17.07 10.32 14.25
C PRO A 147 -17.34 9.70 12.87
N LEU A 148 -17.10 10.42 11.77
CA LEU A 148 -17.34 9.88 10.43
C LEU A 148 -16.37 8.75 10.11
N CYS A 149 -16.90 7.58 9.82
CA CYS A 149 -16.15 6.39 9.42
C CYS A 149 -16.74 5.82 8.12
N ALA A 150 -15.99 4.93 7.48
CA ALA A 150 -16.46 4.18 6.33
C ALA A 150 -15.92 2.75 6.31
N ASP A 151 -16.65 1.83 5.69
CA ASP A 151 -16.20 0.47 5.46
C ASP A 151 -16.62 -0.08 4.09
N ARG A 152 -15.84 -1.04 3.58
CA ARG A 152 -16.12 -1.76 2.34
C ARG A 152 -15.59 -3.18 2.44
N ARG A 153 -16.35 -4.15 1.92
CA ARG A 153 -15.86 -5.51 1.68
C ARG A 153 -15.42 -5.64 0.23
N VAL A 154 -14.33 -6.37 0.01
CA VAL A 154 -13.86 -6.74 -1.32
C VAL A 154 -13.53 -8.23 -1.30
N MET A 155 -13.79 -8.89 -2.40
CA MET A 155 -13.49 -10.30 -2.57
C MET A 155 -12.72 -10.50 -3.87
N VAL A 156 -11.56 -11.13 -3.79
CA VAL A 156 -10.96 -11.77 -4.96
C VAL A 156 -11.64 -13.12 -5.14
N THR A 157 -12.20 -13.39 -6.31
CA THR A 157 -12.98 -14.60 -6.61
C THR A 157 -12.10 -15.76 -7.09
N ASP A 158 -10.95 -15.45 -7.70
CA ASP A 158 -9.95 -16.44 -8.09
C ASP A 158 -8.54 -15.90 -7.79
N ARG A 159 -7.95 -16.35 -6.68
CA ARG A 159 -6.64 -15.91 -6.20
C ARG A 159 -5.49 -16.31 -7.12
N GLU A 160 -5.64 -17.38 -7.89
CA GLU A 160 -4.59 -17.87 -8.80
C GLU A 160 -4.52 -16.99 -10.05
N GLU A 161 -5.67 -16.73 -10.68
CA GLU A 161 -5.74 -15.82 -11.82
C GLU A 161 -5.46 -14.37 -11.42
N PHE A 162 -5.90 -13.94 -10.23
CA PHE A 162 -5.53 -12.63 -9.69
C PHE A 162 -4.01 -12.52 -9.49
N ALA A 163 -3.36 -13.50 -8.87
CA ALA A 163 -1.90 -13.50 -8.70
C ALA A 163 -1.17 -13.50 -10.04
N LYS A 164 -1.63 -14.29 -11.02
CA LYS A 164 -1.03 -14.36 -12.35
C LYS A 164 -1.05 -13.00 -13.06
N ASN A 165 -2.19 -12.30 -13.01
CA ASN A 165 -2.32 -10.96 -13.60
C ASN A 165 -1.50 -9.92 -12.83
N LEU A 166 -1.52 -9.98 -11.50
CA LEU A 166 -0.69 -9.12 -10.65
C LEU A 166 0.81 -9.31 -10.95
N ASN A 167 1.26 -10.56 -11.07
CA ASN A 167 2.64 -10.90 -11.39
C ASN A 167 3.07 -10.41 -12.77
N LYS A 168 2.19 -10.53 -13.78
CA LYS A 168 2.44 -9.99 -15.12
C LYS A 168 2.60 -8.47 -15.10
N LEU A 169 1.74 -7.78 -14.35
CA LEU A 169 1.83 -6.34 -14.16
C LEU A 169 3.15 -5.95 -13.48
N ILE A 170 3.46 -6.61 -12.37
CA ILE A 170 4.71 -6.40 -11.61
C ILE A 170 5.93 -6.57 -12.53
N SER A 171 6.03 -7.68 -13.26
CA SER A 171 7.15 -7.92 -14.19
C SER A 171 7.28 -6.82 -15.24
N ARG A 172 6.15 -6.38 -15.83
CA ARG A 172 6.16 -5.29 -16.81
C ARG A 172 6.70 -3.99 -16.22
N LEU A 173 6.26 -3.62 -15.02
CA LEU A 173 6.74 -2.41 -14.32
C LEU A 173 8.24 -2.52 -14.02
N LEU A 174 8.67 -3.69 -13.54
CA LEU A 174 10.07 -3.96 -13.19
C LEU A 174 11.01 -4.02 -14.39
N ALA A 175 10.56 -4.52 -15.53
CA ALA A 175 11.41 -4.69 -16.71
C ALA A 175 11.94 -3.34 -17.25
N ASP A 176 11.24 -2.24 -16.96
CA ASP A 176 11.67 -0.89 -17.30
C ASP A 176 12.60 -0.29 -16.24
N ASP A 177 12.27 -0.48 -14.96
CA ASP A 177 13.01 0.09 -13.83
C ASP A 177 14.34 -0.64 -13.54
N LEU A 178 14.46 -1.92 -13.92
CA LEU A 178 15.67 -2.73 -13.71
C LEU A 178 16.61 -2.77 -14.93
N ARG A 179 16.44 -1.85 -15.89
CA ARG A 179 17.36 -1.73 -17.03
C ARG A 179 18.68 -1.08 -16.58
N GLY A 180 19.78 -1.51 -17.17
CA GLY A 180 21.12 -0.97 -16.90
C GLY A 180 22.07 -2.03 -16.37
N ASP A 181 23.28 -1.58 -16.04
CA ASP A 181 24.30 -2.46 -15.46
C ASP A 181 24.05 -2.71 -13.96
N ALA A 182 24.57 -3.82 -13.45
CA ALA A 182 24.37 -4.23 -12.06
C ALA A 182 24.94 -3.22 -11.06
N ASP A 183 26.07 -2.57 -11.38
CA ASP A 183 26.68 -1.57 -10.51
C ASP A 183 25.88 -0.27 -10.48
N GLU A 184 25.31 0.15 -11.62
CA GLU A 184 24.41 1.30 -11.68
C GLU A 184 23.16 1.10 -10.81
N LEU A 185 22.59 -0.11 -10.85
CA LEU A 185 21.44 -0.46 -10.03
C LEU A 185 21.78 -0.46 -8.53
N ARG A 186 22.96 -0.95 -8.14
CA ARG A 186 23.42 -0.85 -6.74
C ARG A 186 23.55 0.58 -6.28
N ASP A 187 24.18 1.43 -7.08
CA ASP A 187 24.35 2.83 -6.75
C ASP A 187 23.01 3.54 -6.61
N GLN A 188 22.04 3.21 -7.46
CA GLN A 188 20.67 3.71 -7.36
C GLN A 188 20.00 3.26 -6.05
N LEU A 189 20.06 1.97 -5.72
CA LEU A 189 19.51 1.41 -4.49
C LEU A 189 20.13 2.04 -3.25
N ALA A 190 21.46 2.17 -3.21
CA ALA A 190 22.20 2.75 -2.10
C ALA A 190 21.82 4.23 -1.90
N ARG A 191 21.80 5.04 -2.97
CA ARG A 191 21.39 6.45 -2.90
C ARG A 191 19.99 6.62 -2.35
N SER A 192 19.08 5.71 -2.69
CA SER A 192 17.68 5.83 -2.32
C SER A 192 17.42 5.40 -0.90
N LYS A 193 18.14 4.39 -0.43
CA LYS A 193 18.22 4.08 1.00
C LYS A 193 18.73 5.29 1.79
N SER A 194 19.82 5.92 1.35
CA SER A 194 20.36 7.12 2.01
C SER A 194 19.38 8.29 2.01
N SER A 195 18.68 8.55 0.90
CA SER A 195 17.66 9.59 0.81
C SER A 195 16.49 9.32 1.75
N LEU A 196 16.05 8.08 1.87
CA LEU A 196 14.94 7.69 2.73
C LEU A 196 15.32 7.77 4.21
N ASP A 197 16.53 7.35 4.56
CA ASP A 197 17.08 7.45 5.92
C ASP A 197 17.27 8.90 6.36
N ALA A 198 17.64 9.79 5.43
CA ALA A 198 17.71 11.23 5.70
C ALA A 198 16.31 11.80 6.04
N ASN A 199 15.30 11.50 5.20
CA ASN A 199 13.92 11.96 5.45
C ASN A 199 13.37 11.48 6.80
N ARG A 200 13.69 10.24 7.21
CA ARG A 200 13.29 9.69 8.53
C ARG A 200 13.90 10.47 9.70
N LYS A 201 15.14 10.96 9.59
CA LYS A 201 15.82 11.70 10.68
C LYS A 201 15.24 13.08 10.90
N ASP A 202 14.75 13.72 9.84
CA ASP A 202 14.18 15.06 9.91
C ASP A 202 12.73 15.06 10.45
N GLY A 203 12.19 13.89 10.80
CA GLY A 203 10.82 13.74 11.29
C GLY A 203 9.76 14.10 10.25
N ASP A 204 10.16 14.21 8.98
CA ASP A 204 9.27 14.54 7.89
C ASP A 204 8.71 13.24 7.30
N ASP A 205 7.43 12.97 7.59
CA ASP A 205 6.66 11.90 6.95
C ASP A 205 6.37 12.20 5.46
N SER A 206 6.85 13.32 4.91
CA SER A 206 6.73 13.68 3.50
C SER A 206 7.82 13.03 2.63
N PHE A 207 7.41 12.33 1.58
CA PHE A 207 8.32 11.84 0.55
C PHE A 207 8.53 12.96 -0.47
N GLY A 208 9.72 13.56 -0.48
CA GLY A 208 10.24 14.39 -1.58
C GLY A 208 9.23 15.34 -2.23
N GLY A 209 8.92 16.45 -1.57
CA GLY A 209 8.13 17.53 -2.18
C GLY A 209 7.22 18.34 -1.24
N GLY A 210 7.27 18.14 0.07
CA GLY A 210 6.47 18.92 1.03
C GLY A 210 4.95 18.64 0.98
N LEU A 211 4.53 17.60 0.28
CA LEU A 211 3.15 17.11 0.30
C LEU A 211 3.06 16.06 1.42
N GLY A 212 2.66 16.50 2.62
CA GLY A 212 2.45 15.64 3.78
C GLY A 212 1.30 14.65 3.55
N LEU A 213 1.54 13.59 2.79
CA LEU A 213 0.52 12.61 2.37
C LEU A 213 0.31 11.46 3.38
N GLY A 214 0.92 11.53 4.56
CA GLY A 214 0.84 10.45 5.57
C GLY A 214 1.60 9.18 5.17
N MET A 215 2.73 9.31 4.46
CA MET A 215 3.45 8.17 3.85
C MET A 215 4.35 7.40 4.83
N GLY A 216 4.42 7.79 6.11
CA GLY A 216 5.35 7.24 7.11
C GLY A 216 5.48 5.70 7.14
N PRO A 217 4.39 4.92 7.20
CA PRO A 217 4.49 3.45 7.18
C PRO A 217 4.96 2.88 5.83
N LEU A 218 4.61 3.54 4.72
CA LEU A 218 5.09 3.15 3.40
C LEU A 218 6.60 3.42 3.31
N ASN A 219 7.09 4.50 3.93
CA ASN A 219 8.53 4.78 4.05
C ASN A 219 9.24 3.70 4.87
N LYS A 220 8.69 3.26 6.01
CA LYS A 220 9.29 2.16 6.81
C LYS A 220 9.37 0.87 6.03
N THR A 221 8.30 0.52 5.33
CA THR A 221 8.26 -0.66 4.45
C THR A 221 9.29 -0.52 3.32
N THR A 222 9.31 0.62 2.63
CA THR A 222 10.28 0.91 1.56
C THR A 222 11.72 0.77 2.07
N ALA A 223 12.01 1.27 3.28
CA ALA A 223 13.32 1.17 3.89
C ALA A 223 13.75 -0.28 4.14
N ALA A 224 12.84 -1.11 4.68
CA ALA A 224 13.12 -2.53 4.91
C ALA A 224 13.40 -3.28 3.59
N LEU A 225 12.70 -2.94 2.53
CA LEU A 225 12.87 -3.55 1.21
C LEU A 225 14.15 -3.11 0.53
N LEU A 226 14.47 -1.81 0.62
CA LEU A 226 15.75 -1.29 0.13
C LEU A 226 16.92 -1.92 0.90
N GLU A 227 16.79 -2.15 2.22
CA GLU A 227 17.80 -2.87 3.00
C GLU A 227 18.07 -4.26 2.41
N ILE A 228 17.03 -5.02 2.09
CA ILE A 228 17.14 -6.34 1.44
C ILE A 228 17.82 -6.22 0.08
N CYS A 229 17.33 -5.33 -0.79
CA CYS A 229 17.84 -5.19 -2.15
C CYS A 229 19.30 -4.72 -2.18
N THR A 230 19.74 -3.87 -1.23
CA THR A 230 21.14 -3.43 -1.14
C THR A 230 22.12 -4.55 -0.80
N GLN A 231 21.65 -5.70 -0.33
CA GLN A 231 22.48 -6.86 -0.02
C GLN A 231 22.65 -7.83 -1.19
N PHE A 232 22.11 -7.52 -2.37
CA PHE A 232 22.18 -8.39 -3.54
C PHE A 232 23.57 -8.35 -4.20
N ASP A 233 24.15 -9.54 -4.40
CA ASP A 233 25.36 -9.72 -5.21
C ASP A 233 25.06 -9.65 -6.73
N ASN A 234 26.11 -9.70 -7.57
CA ASN A 234 25.96 -9.48 -9.01
C ASN A 234 25.05 -10.51 -9.66
N ASP A 235 25.14 -11.75 -9.20
CA ASP A 235 24.36 -12.85 -9.75
C ASP A 235 22.90 -12.74 -9.30
N SER A 236 22.64 -12.26 -8.08
CA SER A 236 21.29 -11.98 -7.60
C SER A 236 20.64 -10.80 -8.33
N ILE A 237 21.40 -9.73 -8.63
CA ILE A 237 20.90 -8.62 -9.46
C ILE A 237 20.56 -9.11 -10.86
N LYS A 238 21.45 -9.89 -11.50
CA LYS A 238 21.16 -10.48 -12.81
C LYS A 238 19.91 -11.36 -12.77
N LYS A 239 19.77 -12.21 -11.75
CA LYS A 239 18.58 -13.07 -11.58
C LYS A 239 17.31 -12.24 -11.42
N LEU A 240 17.36 -11.14 -10.66
CA LEU A 240 16.26 -10.19 -10.50
C LEU A 240 15.88 -9.53 -11.84
N GLN A 241 16.87 -9.08 -12.62
CA GLN A 241 16.67 -8.49 -13.95
C GLN A 241 16.05 -9.48 -14.94
N THR A 242 16.55 -10.73 -14.96
CA THR A 242 15.99 -11.81 -15.79
C THR A 242 14.55 -12.11 -15.42
N ALA A 243 14.25 -12.24 -14.13
CA ALA A 243 12.89 -12.48 -13.64
C ALA A 243 11.91 -11.35 -14.00
N ALA A 244 12.37 -10.09 -13.97
CA ALA A 244 11.59 -8.94 -14.42
C ALA A 244 11.25 -9.03 -15.91
N LYS A 245 12.25 -9.35 -16.74
CA LYS A 245 12.10 -9.43 -18.20
C LYS A 245 11.23 -10.61 -18.65
N ASP A 246 11.46 -11.79 -18.09
CA ASP A 246 10.86 -13.03 -18.58
C ASP A 246 9.51 -13.35 -17.93
N GLY A 247 9.16 -12.62 -16.87
CA GLY A 247 8.00 -12.93 -16.03
C GLY A 247 8.39 -13.76 -14.82
N PHE A 248 7.83 -13.44 -13.66
CA PHE A 248 8.12 -14.17 -12.42
C PHE A 248 6.92 -14.20 -11.47
N LYS A 249 6.90 -15.18 -10.56
CA LYS A 249 5.87 -15.31 -9.52
C LYS A 249 6.25 -14.53 -8.26
N TRP A 250 6.22 -13.20 -8.37
CA TRP A 250 6.55 -12.24 -7.32
C TRP A 250 5.63 -12.35 -6.12
N VAL A 251 4.33 -12.54 -6.34
CA VAL A 251 3.30 -12.67 -5.32
C VAL A 251 2.63 -14.03 -5.44
N ARG A 252 2.49 -14.72 -4.31
CA ARG A 252 1.83 -16.02 -4.21
C ARG A 252 0.83 -15.98 -3.07
N PHE A 253 -0.40 -16.36 -3.34
CA PHE A 253 -1.39 -16.66 -2.30
C PHE A 253 -1.28 -18.13 -1.97
N GLU A 254 -0.61 -18.43 -0.87
CA GLU A 254 -0.61 -19.78 -0.31
C GLU A 254 -1.84 -19.97 0.58
N ARG A 255 -2.01 -21.19 1.08
CA ARG A 255 -3.22 -21.65 1.78
C ARG A 255 -3.77 -20.59 2.75
N GLU A 256 -2.91 -19.95 3.55
CA GLU A 256 -3.30 -18.96 4.57
C GLU A 256 -2.31 -17.78 4.68
N THR A 257 -1.43 -17.60 3.69
CA THR A 257 -0.37 -16.58 3.71
C THR A 257 -0.18 -15.96 2.34
N ILE A 258 0.42 -14.78 2.29
CA ILE A 258 0.90 -14.15 1.07
C ILE A 258 2.42 -14.22 1.10
N ARG A 259 3.04 -14.76 0.05
CA ARG A 259 4.49 -14.78 -0.08
C ARG A 259 4.90 -13.83 -1.18
N LEU A 260 5.80 -12.93 -0.82
CA LEU A 260 6.43 -12.00 -1.73
C LEU A 260 7.86 -12.48 -1.99
N VAL A 261 8.18 -12.85 -3.22
CA VAL A 261 9.43 -13.49 -3.59
C VAL A 261 10.29 -12.52 -4.38
N LEU A 262 11.50 -12.28 -3.88
CA LEU A 262 12.55 -11.50 -4.53
C LEU A 262 13.61 -12.45 -5.08
N PRO A 263 13.69 -12.62 -6.42
CA PRO A 263 14.66 -13.49 -7.06
C PRO A 263 16.09 -13.16 -6.64
N ALA A 264 16.79 -14.14 -6.07
CA ALA A 264 18.17 -14.02 -5.65
C ALA A 264 18.86 -15.39 -5.69
N THR A 265 20.19 -15.45 -5.60
CA THR A 265 20.88 -16.73 -5.44
C THR A 265 20.51 -17.36 -4.09
N PRO A 266 20.51 -18.70 -3.96
CA PRO A 266 20.20 -19.37 -2.68
C PRO A 266 21.12 -18.92 -1.53
N ASP A 267 22.40 -18.66 -1.82
CA ASP A 267 23.36 -18.21 -0.82
C ASP A 267 23.11 -16.77 -0.39
N CYS A 268 22.78 -15.88 -1.33
CA CYS A 268 22.35 -14.51 -1.02
C CYS A 268 21.08 -14.53 -0.16
N ALA A 269 20.08 -15.35 -0.52
CA ALA A 269 18.84 -15.48 0.22
C ALA A 269 19.06 -15.98 1.66
N LYS A 270 19.87 -17.03 1.83
CA LYS A 270 20.23 -17.55 3.16
C LYS A 270 20.97 -16.52 4.01
N ARG A 271 21.86 -15.73 3.39
CA ARG A 271 22.59 -14.65 4.08
C ARG A 271 21.61 -13.59 4.58
N ILE A 272 20.73 -13.09 3.72
CA ILE A 272 19.75 -12.04 4.04
C ILE A 272 18.76 -12.51 5.10
N ALA A 273 18.20 -13.71 4.97
CA ALA A 273 17.25 -14.25 5.94
C ALA A 273 17.85 -14.48 7.34
N ARG A 274 19.19 -14.63 7.44
CA ARG A 274 19.92 -14.77 8.71
C ARG A 274 20.46 -13.45 9.26
N ASP A 275 20.38 -12.37 8.49
CA ASP A 275 20.92 -11.08 8.89
C ASP A 275 20.01 -10.42 9.93
N ILE A 276 20.60 -10.11 11.09
CA ILE A 276 19.88 -9.57 12.25
C ILE A 276 19.26 -8.21 11.91
N LYS A 277 19.98 -7.36 11.16
CA LYS A 277 19.49 -6.03 10.78
C LYS A 277 18.27 -6.13 9.87
N THR A 278 18.30 -7.06 8.92
CA THR A 278 17.17 -7.34 8.04
C THR A 278 15.95 -7.80 8.85
N ALA A 279 16.14 -8.73 9.79
CA ALA A 279 15.07 -9.17 10.68
C ALA A 279 14.49 -8.04 11.54
N GLU A 280 15.33 -7.13 12.05
CA GLU A 280 14.90 -5.93 12.77
C GLU A 280 14.08 -4.99 11.87
N ARG A 281 14.50 -4.78 10.62
CA ARG A 281 13.75 -3.95 9.66
C ARG A 281 12.41 -4.57 9.25
N ILE A 282 12.34 -5.89 9.09
CA ILE A 282 11.07 -6.59 8.84
C ILE A 282 10.14 -6.48 10.05
N LYS A 283 10.67 -6.49 11.28
CA LYS A 283 9.87 -6.18 12.48
C LYS A 283 9.31 -4.75 12.46
N GLU A 284 10.05 -3.76 11.94
CA GLU A 284 9.49 -2.40 11.76
C GLU A 284 8.27 -2.40 10.81
N MET A 285 8.22 -3.31 9.82
CA MET A 285 7.04 -3.47 8.96
C MET A 285 5.82 -3.99 9.73
N GLN A 286 6.00 -4.61 10.91
CA GLN A 286 4.88 -5.11 11.72
C GLN A 286 3.99 -3.99 12.27
N GLU A 287 4.44 -2.74 12.26
CA GLU A 287 3.53 -1.62 12.51
C GLU A 287 2.47 -1.46 11.41
N LEU A 288 2.81 -1.85 10.17
CA LEU A 288 1.93 -1.74 9.02
C LEU A 288 1.28 -3.07 8.65
N VAL A 289 1.95 -4.21 8.75
CA VAL A 289 1.42 -5.54 8.38
C VAL A 289 1.70 -6.55 9.47
N THR A 290 0.66 -7.17 9.98
CA THR A 290 0.81 -8.25 10.95
C THR A 290 0.09 -9.52 10.51
N PRO A 291 0.71 -10.69 10.72
CA PRO A 291 2.14 -10.92 10.98
C PRO A 291 3.02 -10.82 9.70
N SER A 292 4.33 -10.64 9.86
CA SER A 292 5.33 -10.67 8.78
C SER A 292 6.61 -11.41 9.20
N ASP A 293 7.24 -12.12 8.26
CA ASP A 293 8.51 -12.85 8.45
C ASP A 293 9.37 -12.82 7.17
N ILE A 294 10.63 -13.24 7.28
CA ILE A 294 11.56 -13.38 6.15
C ILE A 294 12.18 -14.78 6.13
N GLU A 295 12.12 -15.42 4.98
CA GLU A 295 12.62 -16.77 4.74
C GLU A 295 13.56 -16.79 3.53
N ALA A 296 14.44 -17.80 3.49
CA ALA A 296 15.22 -18.12 2.30
C ALA A 296 14.57 -19.28 1.55
N SER A 297 14.59 -19.20 0.22
CA SER A 297 14.17 -20.28 -0.67
C SER A 297 15.17 -20.44 -1.81
N ASP A 298 15.07 -21.53 -2.57
CA ASP A 298 15.90 -21.75 -3.77
C ASP A 298 15.63 -20.71 -4.87
N GLU A 299 14.45 -20.08 -4.83
CA GLU A 299 14.06 -19.04 -5.78
C GLU A 299 14.58 -17.66 -5.38
N GLY A 300 14.81 -17.41 -4.09
CA GLY A 300 15.34 -16.16 -3.58
C GLY A 300 14.88 -15.85 -2.15
N VAL A 301 14.91 -14.56 -1.80
CA VAL A 301 14.42 -14.04 -0.51
C VAL A 301 12.90 -14.02 -0.53
N VAL A 302 12.26 -14.51 0.53
CA VAL A 302 10.80 -14.54 0.63
C VAL A 302 10.35 -13.75 1.85
N ILE A 303 9.49 -12.76 1.63
CA ILE A 303 8.78 -12.06 2.70
C ILE A 303 7.42 -12.73 2.83
N VAL A 304 7.15 -13.29 4.00
CA VAL A 304 5.88 -13.96 4.31
C VAL A 304 5.00 -12.96 5.04
N LEU A 305 3.81 -12.71 4.51
CA LEU A 305 2.77 -11.94 5.17
C LEU A 305 1.66 -12.88 5.63
N GLY A 306 1.26 -12.76 6.88
CA GLY A 306 0.28 -13.64 7.49
C GLY A 306 0.90 -14.83 8.20
N LYS A 307 0.03 -15.51 8.95
CA LYS A 307 0.33 -16.72 9.69
C LYS A 307 -0.90 -17.60 9.63
N LYS A 308 -0.66 -18.91 9.61
CA LYS A 308 -1.71 -19.92 9.58
C LYS A 308 -2.81 -19.64 10.62
N GLY A 309 -4.07 -19.64 10.20
CA GLY A 309 -5.25 -19.41 11.05
C GLY A 309 -5.53 -17.96 11.46
N GLU A 310 -4.62 -17.02 11.13
CA GLU A 310 -4.70 -15.62 11.52
C GLU A 310 -5.00 -14.74 10.29
N PRO A 311 -5.87 -13.72 10.41
CA PRO A 311 -6.07 -12.75 9.34
C PRO A 311 -4.82 -11.89 9.16
N ILE A 312 -4.50 -11.55 7.92
CA ILE A 312 -3.47 -10.56 7.62
C ILE A 312 -4.09 -9.19 7.87
N ARG A 313 -3.47 -8.40 8.74
CA ARG A 313 -3.95 -7.06 9.07
C ARG A 313 -2.95 -6.02 8.65
N LEU A 314 -3.43 -5.03 7.90
CA LEU A 314 -2.68 -3.83 7.61
C LEU A 314 -3.31 -2.66 8.33
N THR A 315 -2.54 -1.91 9.10
CA THR A 315 -3.08 -0.78 9.86
C THR A 315 -2.15 0.41 9.77
N HIS A 316 -2.72 1.59 9.55
CA HIS A 316 -1.98 2.84 9.58
C HIS A 316 -2.82 3.91 10.28
N THR A 317 -2.18 4.63 11.21
CA THR A 317 -2.75 5.82 11.85
C THR A 317 -2.12 7.08 11.27
N ASP A 318 -2.94 7.99 10.75
CA ASP A 318 -2.52 9.30 10.22
C ASP A 318 -2.52 10.34 11.35
N SER A 319 -1.35 10.91 11.63
CA SER A 319 -1.13 11.87 12.72
C SER A 319 -1.38 13.33 12.31
N ARG A 320 -1.72 13.59 11.04
CA ARG A 320 -1.88 14.96 10.54
C ARG A 320 -2.99 15.72 11.28
N PRO A 321 -2.79 17.03 11.50
CA PRO A 321 -3.81 17.86 12.14
C PRO A 321 -5.05 17.97 11.24
N HIS A 322 -6.22 18.00 11.86
CA HIS A 322 -7.52 18.09 11.17
C HIS A 322 -8.28 19.34 11.59
N ASP A 323 -9.28 19.71 10.78
CA ASP A 323 -10.19 20.82 11.00
C ASP A 323 -11.58 20.32 11.48
N PRO A 324 -11.89 20.44 12.79
CA PRO A 324 -13.18 20.02 13.34
C PRO A 324 -14.38 20.77 12.77
N GLU A 325 -14.21 22.01 12.29
CA GLU A 325 -15.33 22.79 11.74
C GLU A 325 -15.83 22.21 10.41
N CYS A 326 -14.92 21.61 9.65
CA CYS A 326 -15.24 20.95 8.39
C CYS A 326 -15.85 19.56 8.58
N GLU A 327 -15.68 18.91 9.72
CA GLU A 327 -16.16 17.53 9.95
C GLU A 327 -17.68 17.41 9.89
N LYS A 328 -18.40 18.35 10.51
CA LYS A 328 -19.88 18.35 10.46
C LYS A 328 -20.38 18.42 9.01
N ARG A 329 -19.76 19.28 8.20
CA ARG A 329 -20.12 19.42 6.78
C ARG A 329 -19.79 18.18 5.98
N LEU A 330 -18.72 17.47 6.35
CA LEU A 330 -18.32 16.21 5.72
C LEU A 330 -19.31 15.08 6.08
N ILE A 331 -19.78 15.04 7.32
CA ILE A 331 -20.85 14.14 7.77
C ILE A 331 -22.14 14.39 7.00
N ASP A 332 -22.56 15.64 6.89
CA ASP A 332 -23.76 16.02 6.15
C ASP A 332 -23.62 15.61 4.66
N PHE A 333 -22.45 15.83 4.06
CA PHE A 333 -22.16 15.41 2.70
C PHE A 333 -22.15 13.88 2.52
N ALA A 334 -21.70 13.13 3.52
CA ALA A 334 -21.76 11.68 3.54
C ALA A 334 -23.20 11.12 3.75
N GLY A 335 -24.20 12.01 3.86
CA GLY A 335 -25.61 11.65 4.00
C GLY A 335 -26.07 11.49 5.46
N ALA A 336 -25.39 12.12 6.41
CA ALA A 336 -25.68 12.02 7.85
C ALA A 336 -25.86 10.56 8.32
N PRO A 337 -24.83 9.71 8.12
CA PRO A 337 -24.96 8.28 8.34
C PRO A 337 -25.21 7.95 9.81
N LYS A 338 -25.97 6.87 10.06
CA LYS A 338 -26.24 6.36 11.40
C LYS A 338 -25.07 5.51 11.92
N PRO A 339 -25.04 5.19 13.23
CA PRO A 339 -24.11 4.22 13.76
C PRO A 339 -24.27 2.85 13.08
N ALA A 340 -23.15 2.17 12.85
CA ALA A 340 -23.18 0.77 12.45
C ALA A 340 -23.62 -0.08 13.65
N LEU A 341 -24.52 -1.04 13.45
CA LEU A 341 -25.06 -1.87 14.53
C LEU A 341 -24.62 -3.33 14.40
N ILE A 342 -24.25 -3.94 15.52
CA ILE A 342 -24.10 -5.39 15.71
C ILE A 342 -24.93 -5.77 16.93
N ASP A 343 -25.85 -6.72 16.78
CA ASP A 343 -26.78 -7.15 17.83
C ASP A 343 -27.52 -5.94 18.47
N ASP A 344 -28.04 -5.06 17.60
CA ASP A 344 -28.74 -3.80 17.95
C ASP A 344 -27.93 -2.79 18.77
N LYS A 345 -26.59 -2.95 18.84
CA LYS A 345 -25.69 -2.04 19.56
C LYS A 345 -24.73 -1.35 18.61
N PRO A 346 -24.39 -0.05 18.83
CA PRO A 346 -23.35 0.64 18.09
C PRO A 346 -22.03 -0.13 18.12
N ALA A 347 -21.50 -0.43 16.94
CA ALA A 347 -20.29 -1.20 16.73
C ALA A 347 -19.11 -0.28 16.39
N SER A 348 -17.97 -0.53 17.02
CA SER A 348 -16.70 0.08 16.63
C SER A 348 -16.11 -0.64 15.39
N ALA A 349 -15.13 -0.01 14.76
CA ALA A 349 -14.33 -0.62 13.69
C ALA A 349 -13.78 -2.01 14.07
N ASP A 350 -13.24 -2.15 15.28
CA ASP A 350 -12.71 -3.44 15.75
C ASP A 350 -13.79 -4.51 15.83
N LYS A 351 -15.01 -4.16 16.27
CA LYS A 351 -16.14 -5.10 16.33
C LYS A 351 -16.62 -5.51 14.93
N LEU A 352 -16.66 -4.55 14.01
CA LEU A 352 -16.96 -4.82 12.60
C LEU A 352 -15.91 -5.76 11.97
N ILE A 353 -14.63 -5.54 12.25
CA ILE A 353 -13.52 -6.40 11.81
C ILE A 353 -13.64 -7.82 12.41
N GLU A 354 -13.91 -7.94 13.71
CA GLU A 354 -14.14 -9.22 14.39
C GLU A 354 -15.28 -10.01 13.73
N GLN A 355 -16.40 -9.34 13.46
CA GLN A 355 -17.54 -9.95 12.78
C GLN A 355 -17.16 -10.41 11.36
N PHE A 356 -16.48 -9.57 10.58
CA PHE A 356 -16.01 -9.93 9.24
C PHE A 356 -15.11 -11.17 9.25
N ILE A 357 -14.16 -11.25 10.20
CA ILE A 357 -13.27 -12.41 10.35
C ILE A 357 -14.09 -13.66 10.71
N ALA A 358 -15.02 -13.55 11.65
CA ALA A 358 -15.87 -14.66 12.08
C ALA A 358 -16.75 -15.18 10.93
N GLU A 359 -17.40 -14.30 10.17
CA GLU A 359 -18.19 -14.63 8.98
C GLU A 359 -17.31 -15.29 7.91
N SER A 360 -16.10 -14.77 7.71
CA SER A 360 -15.17 -15.29 6.72
C SER A 360 -14.73 -16.72 7.04
N LYS A 361 -14.46 -17.01 8.32
CA LYS A 361 -14.13 -18.35 8.81
C LYS A 361 -15.31 -19.33 8.73
N LYS A 362 -16.55 -18.88 8.95
CA LYS A 362 -17.75 -19.75 8.89
C LYS A 362 -18.01 -20.27 7.48
N LYS A 363 -17.97 -19.38 6.48
CA LYS A 363 -18.17 -19.74 5.06
C LYS A 363 -17.04 -20.57 4.46
N ALA A 364 -15.92 -20.75 5.18
CA ALA A 364 -14.78 -21.56 4.75
C ALA A 364 -14.90 -23.04 5.17
N LYS A 365 -15.89 -23.38 6.00
CA LYS A 365 -16.19 -24.77 6.34
C LYS A 365 -17.01 -25.39 5.20
N PRO A 366 -16.58 -26.54 4.64
CA PRO A 366 -17.28 -27.21 3.55
C PRO A 366 -18.72 -27.62 3.90
#